data_AF-A0A0F8X0T6-F1
#
_entry.id   AF-A0A0F8X0T6-F1
#
_cell.length_a   1.000
_cell.length_b   1.000
_cell.length_c   1.000
_cell.angle_alpha   90.00
_cell.angle_beta   90.00
_cell.angle_gamma   90.00
#
_symmetry.space_group_name_H-M   'P 1'
#
loop_
_entity.id
_entity.type
_entity.pdbx_description
1 polymer ?
#
loop_
_entity_poly.entity_id
_entity_poly.type
_entity_poly.pdbx_seq_one_letter_code
_entity_poly.pdbx_strand_id
1 'polypeptide(L)'
;MKAPWVSAMAHSMIFWGFLTLLFRTVNFLLDGVHEDASLQSLIGDGYTYYRPVMDLFNVVVLAGVSVAIFQRTVLRPARITLNIDAWTILGLIAGLMVADIVTNSFEIALDRGDRDYLSFVAFGVANLWDTVGMEGAAAEALHTTFWYTHLIVFLTFLCFLPFSKHSHVLSIFFNVFARTLQ
;
A
#
# COMPACT_ATOMS: atom_id res chain seq x y z
N MET A 1 32.17 -2.82 5.66
CA MET A 1 31.29 -4.01 5.54
C MET A 1 29.84 -3.54 5.52
N LYS A 2 29.09 -3.69 4.43
CA LYS A 2 27.67 -3.27 4.37
C LYS A 2 26.78 -4.46 4.70
N ALA A 3 26.18 -4.43 5.89
CA ALA A 3 25.52 -5.58 6.47
C ALA A 3 24.36 -6.08 5.57
N PRO A 4 24.36 -7.36 5.16
CA PRO A 4 23.40 -7.89 4.19
C PRO A 4 21.95 -7.92 4.73
N TRP A 5 21.78 -7.98 6.06
CA TRP A 5 20.48 -8.07 6.71
C TRP A 5 19.58 -6.84 6.51
N VAL A 6 20.14 -5.64 6.29
CA VAL A 6 19.33 -4.42 6.08
C VAL A 6 18.52 -4.51 4.78
N SER A 7 19.10 -5.10 3.73
CA SER A 7 18.41 -5.32 2.46
C SER A 7 17.33 -6.39 2.60
N ALA A 8 17.58 -7.43 3.40
CA ALA A 8 16.59 -8.46 3.68
C ALA A 8 15.42 -7.88 4.50
N MET A 9 15.72 -7.10 5.53
CA MET A 9 14.72 -6.43 6.36
C MET A 9 13.82 -5.50 5.53
N ALA A 10 14.40 -4.62 4.72
CA ALA A 10 13.63 -3.71 3.85
C ALA A 10 12.73 -4.48 2.88
N HIS A 11 13.23 -5.59 2.31
CA HIS A 11 12.42 -6.44 1.44
C HIS A 11 11.29 -7.15 2.21
N SER A 12 11.55 -7.68 3.40
CA SER A 12 10.53 -8.30 4.25
C SER A 12 9.44 -7.31 4.65
N MET A 13 9.80 -6.07 5.00
CA MET A 13 8.84 -5.00 5.32
C MET A 13 7.90 -4.73 4.13
N ILE A 14 8.47 -4.61 2.93
CA ILE A 14 7.70 -4.41 1.68
C ILE A 14 6.82 -5.62 1.39
N PHE A 15 7.35 -6.85 1.51
CA PHE A 15 6.62 -8.08 1.20
C PHE A 15 5.40 -8.27 2.12
N TRP A 16 5.58 -8.15 3.44
CA TRP A 16 4.49 -8.36 4.38
C TRP A 16 3.41 -7.28 4.27
N GLY A 17 3.79 -6.02 4.03
CA GLY A 17 2.80 -4.99 3.77
C GLY A 17 2.12 -5.14 2.41
N PHE A 18 2.78 -5.71 1.41
CA PHE A 18 2.11 -6.04 0.15
C PHE A 18 0.97 -7.05 0.34
N LEU A 19 1.10 -8.00 1.27
CA LEU A 19 0.00 -8.93 1.59
C LEU A 19 -1.20 -8.23 2.20
N THR A 20 -0.99 -7.25 3.08
CA THR A 20 -2.10 -6.47 3.66
C THR A 20 -2.75 -5.55 2.63
N LEU A 21 -1.99 -5.04 1.66
CA LEU A 21 -2.55 -4.29 0.55
C LEU A 21 -3.50 -5.10 -0.29
N LEU A 22 -3.24 -6.40 -0.50
CA LEU A 22 -4.15 -7.22 -1.29
C LEU A 22 -5.55 -7.24 -0.68
N PHE A 23 -5.65 -7.34 0.65
CA PHE A 23 -6.94 -7.22 1.35
C PHE A 23 -7.60 -5.84 1.15
N ARG A 24 -6.81 -4.77 1.24
CA ARG A 24 -7.27 -3.39 1.05
C ARG A 24 -7.77 -3.14 -0.37
N THR A 25 -7.00 -3.56 -1.37
CA THR A 25 -7.34 -3.40 -2.78
C THR A 25 -8.55 -4.25 -3.16
N VAL A 26 -8.71 -5.45 -2.59
CA VAL A 26 -9.96 -6.23 -2.76
C VAL A 26 -11.15 -5.44 -2.24
N ASN A 27 -11.05 -4.78 -1.07
CA ASN A 27 -12.10 -3.89 -0.60
C ASN A 27 -12.41 -2.77 -1.59
N PHE A 28 -11.40 -2.05 -2.09
CA PHE A 28 -11.60 -0.98 -3.08
C PHE A 28 -12.24 -1.46 -4.38
N LEU A 29 -11.83 -2.63 -4.89
CA LEU A 29 -12.40 -3.20 -6.10
C LEU A 29 -13.88 -3.58 -5.91
N LEU A 30 -14.21 -4.17 -4.76
CA LEU A 30 -15.58 -4.55 -4.43
C LEU A 30 -16.48 -3.32 -4.24
N ASP A 31 -15.98 -2.33 -3.49
CA ASP A 31 -16.66 -1.06 -3.27
C ASP A 31 -16.93 -0.31 -4.59
N GLY A 32 -15.96 -0.31 -5.51
CA GLY A 32 -16.14 0.27 -6.85
C GLY A 32 -17.13 -0.48 -7.75
N VAL A 33 -17.48 -1.74 -7.45
CA VAL A 33 -18.51 -2.49 -8.17
C VAL A 33 -19.89 -2.23 -7.56
N HIS A 34 -19.99 -2.31 -6.24
CA HIS A 34 -21.21 -2.04 -5.48
C HIS A 34 -20.86 -1.83 -4.00
N GLU A 35 -21.40 -0.80 -3.36
CA GLU A 35 -21.09 -0.46 -1.95
C GLU A 35 -21.39 -1.64 -0.99
N ASP A 36 -22.51 -2.33 -1.20
CA ASP A 36 -22.90 -3.54 -0.44
C ASP A 36 -21.97 -4.76 -0.63
N ALA A 37 -21.16 -4.77 -1.69
CA ALA A 37 -20.20 -5.85 -1.93
C ALA A 37 -18.86 -5.61 -1.23
N SER A 38 -18.61 -4.40 -0.71
CA SER A 38 -17.36 -4.06 -0.03
C SER A 38 -17.11 -4.98 1.18
N LEU A 39 -15.83 -5.26 1.48
CA LEU A 39 -15.49 -6.03 2.68
C LEU A 39 -15.93 -5.31 3.95
N GLN A 40 -15.97 -3.98 3.91
CA GLN A 40 -16.53 -3.16 4.98
C GLN A 40 -18.01 -3.45 5.22
N SER A 41 -18.84 -3.54 4.17
CA SER A 41 -20.26 -3.90 4.30
C SER A 41 -20.45 -5.35 4.73
N LEU A 42 -19.66 -6.28 4.18
CA LEU A 42 -19.82 -7.72 4.44
C LEU A 42 -19.31 -8.18 5.81
N ILE A 43 -18.23 -7.57 6.31
CA ILE A 43 -17.54 -7.98 7.55
C ILE A 43 -17.82 -6.99 8.69
N GLY A 44 -18.31 -5.78 8.38
CA GLY A 44 -18.70 -4.76 9.35
C GLY A 44 -17.59 -4.42 10.35
N ASP A 45 -17.86 -4.68 11.62
CA ASP A 45 -16.94 -4.42 12.73
C ASP A 45 -15.58 -5.11 12.55
N GLY A 46 -15.53 -6.30 11.92
CA GLY A 46 -14.25 -7.00 11.71
C GLY A 46 -13.30 -6.24 10.78
N TYR A 47 -13.84 -5.53 9.77
CA TYR A 47 -13.04 -4.64 8.91
C TYR A 47 -12.52 -3.44 9.69
N THR A 48 -13.36 -2.87 10.56
CA THR A 48 -13.02 -1.73 11.43
C THR A 48 -11.87 -2.05 12.37
N TYR A 49 -11.82 -3.25 12.96
CA TYR A 49 -10.68 -3.69 13.78
C TYR A 49 -9.42 -4.02 12.98
N TYR A 50 -9.54 -4.25 11.67
CA TYR A 50 -8.41 -4.50 10.78
C TYR A 50 -7.76 -3.20 10.25
N ARG A 51 -8.49 -2.08 10.22
CA ARG A 51 -7.99 -0.74 9.86
C ARG A 51 -6.62 -0.36 10.49
N PRO A 52 -6.37 -0.52 11.80
CA PRO A 52 -5.06 -0.18 12.40
C PRO A 52 -3.92 -1.05 11.86
N VAL A 53 -4.20 -2.30 11.51
CA VAL A 53 -3.21 -3.19 10.92
C VAL A 53 -2.86 -2.70 9.52
N MET A 54 -3.85 -2.34 8.71
CA MET A 54 -3.63 -1.77 7.37
C MET A 54 -2.79 -0.48 7.44
N ASP A 55 -3.14 0.45 8.33
CA ASP A 55 -2.39 1.69 8.55
C ASP A 55 -0.95 1.44 8.99
N LEU A 56 -0.73 0.50 9.92
CA LEU A 56 0.62 0.12 10.36
C LEU A 56 1.46 -0.39 9.20
N PHE A 57 0.89 -1.26 8.36
CA PHE A 57 1.62 -1.79 7.22
C PHE A 57 1.90 -0.75 6.14
N ASN A 58 1.04 0.24 5.94
CA ASN A 58 1.35 1.38 5.06
C ASN A 58 2.63 2.10 5.52
N VAL A 59 2.75 2.38 6.82
CA VAL A 59 3.95 3.03 7.39
C VAL A 59 5.18 2.13 7.27
N VAL A 60 5.04 0.85 7.58
CA VAL A 60 6.13 -0.13 7.48
C VAL A 60 6.64 -0.24 6.04
N VAL A 61 5.74 -0.29 5.05
CA VAL A 61 6.12 -0.35 3.63
C VAL A 61 6.81 0.94 3.20
N LEU A 62 6.27 2.11 3.56
CA LEU A 62 6.91 3.39 3.26
C LEU A 62 8.32 3.48 3.86
N ALA A 63 8.51 3.04 5.11
CA ALA A 63 9.82 2.96 5.73
C ALA A 63 10.76 1.98 4.98
N GLY A 64 10.26 0.81 4.59
CA GLY A 64 10.99 -0.15 3.78
C GLY A 64 11.41 0.43 2.42
N VAL A 65 10.53 1.18 1.76
CA VAL A 65 10.83 1.90 0.53
C VAL A 65 11.88 2.98 0.77
N SER A 66 11.79 3.78 1.83
CA SER A 66 12.81 4.79 2.16
C SER A 66 14.19 4.16 2.35
N VAL A 67 14.27 3.03 3.06
CA VAL A 67 15.52 2.26 3.21
C VAL A 67 16.03 1.74 1.86
N ALA A 68 15.13 1.23 1.01
CA ALA A 68 15.48 0.73 -0.31
C ALA A 68 15.99 1.84 -1.25
N ILE A 69 15.43 3.05 -1.16
CA ILE A 69 15.89 4.24 -1.87
C ILE A 69 17.26 4.67 -1.34
N PHE A 70 17.42 4.80 -0.03
CA PHE A 70 18.69 5.18 0.62
C PHE A 70 19.83 4.22 0.25
N GLN A 71 19.54 2.92 0.18
CA GLN A 71 20.50 1.93 -0.26
C GLN A 71 20.95 2.13 -1.72
N ARG A 72 20.06 2.60 -2.59
CA ARG A 72 20.33 2.83 -4.02
C ARG A 72 21.02 4.18 -4.29
N THR A 73 20.71 5.22 -3.52
CA THR A 73 21.23 6.57 -3.75
C THR A 73 22.53 6.83 -3.00
N VAL A 74 22.58 6.46 -1.72
CA VAL A 74 23.69 6.80 -0.80
C VAL A 74 24.62 5.61 -0.62
N LEU A 75 24.11 4.47 -0.15
CA LEU A 75 24.99 3.35 0.18
C LEU A 75 25.57 2.65 -1.05
N ARG A 76 24.85 2.56 -2.18
CA ARG A 76 25.33 1.96 -3.44
C ARG A 76 26.20 0.68 -3.24
N PRO A 77 25.70 -0.37 -2.55
CA PRO A 77 26.47 -1.61 -2.38
C PRO A 77 26.67 -2.31 -3.74
N ALA A 78 27.84 -2.92 -3.96
CA ALA A 78 28.26 -3.49 -5.24
C ALA A 78 27.30 -4.54 -5.85
N ARG A 79 26.42 -5.14 -5.04
CA ARG A 79 25.41 -6.12 -5.46
C ARG A 79 24.12 -5.51 -6.02
N ILE A 80 23.87 -4.21 -5.81
CA ILE A 80 22.66 -3.54 -6.28
C ILE A 80 22.94 -2.94 -7.65
N THR A 81 22.32 -3.53 -8.68
CA THR A 81 22.30 -2.93 -10.01
C THR A 81 21.24 -1.84 -10.06
N LEU A 82 21.61 -0.65 -10.54
CA LEU A 82 20.67 0.43 -10.78
C LEU A 82 19.90 0.12 -12.06
N ASN A 83 18.73 -0.50 -11.90
CA ASN A 83 17.82 -0.81 -12.99
C ASN A 83 16.59 0.12 -12.90
N ILE A 84 16.09 0.58 -14.05
CA ILE A 84 14.89 1.40 -14.13
C ILE A 84 13.67 0.66 -13.56
N ASP A 85 13.56 -0.65 -13.82
CA ASP A 85 12.44 -1.47 -13.30
C ASP A 85 12.36 -1.43 -11.77
N ALA A 86 13.51 -1.37 -11.09
CA ALA A 86 13.54 -1.33 -9.64
C ALA A 86 13.04 0.03 -9.09
N TRP A 87 13.32 1.12 -9.80
CA TRP A 87 12.81 2.45 -9.46
C TRP A 87 11.32 2.57 -9.76
N THR A 88 10.88 2.04 -10.91
CA THR A 88 9.47 2.00 -11.29
C THR A 88 8.65 1.26 -10.23
N ILE A 89 9.09 0.07 -9.80
CA ILE A 89 8.37 -0.72 -8.80
C ILE A 89 8.36 -0.06 -7.42
N LEU A 90 9.48 0.52 -6.98
CA LEU A 90 9.50 1.27 -5.72
C LEU A 90 8.57 2.48 -5.76
N GLY A 91 8.52 3.18 -6.90
CA GLY A 91 7.60 4.29 -7.11
C GLY A 91 6.13 3.87 -7.10
N LEU A 92 5.78 2.78 -7.78
CA LEU A 92 4.43 2.22 -7.78
C LEU A 92 4.00 1.79 -6.37
N ILE A 93 4.87 1.09 -5.62
CA ILE A 93 4.57 0.67 -4.24
C ILE A 93 4.39 1.89 -3.34
N ALA A 94 5.28 2.88 -3.39
CA ALA A 94 5.13 4.11 -2.62
C ALA A 94 3.84 4.86 -2.97
N GLY A 95 3.54 4.96 -4.27
CA GLY A 95 2.33 5.57 -4.78
C GLY A 95 1.06 4.90 -4.25
N LEU A 96 1.04 3.56 -4.20
CA LEU A 96 -0.06 2.81 -3.58
C LEU A 96 -0.26 3.17 -2.11
N MET A 97 0.82 3.26 -1.31
CA MET A 97 0.73 3.57 0.12
C MET A 97 0.19 4.97 0.34
N VAL A 98 0.74 5.94 -0.41
CA VAL A 98 0.35 7.34 -0.28
C VAL A 98 -1.09 7.52 -0.74
N ALA A 99 -1.46 6.95 -1.89
CA ALA A 99 -2.83 7.04 -2.37
C ALA A 99 -3.82 6.41 -1.39
N ASP A 100 -3.49 5.27 -0.79
CA ASP A 100 -4.34 4.64 0.21
C ASP A 100 -4.52 5.51 1.48
N ILE A 101 -3.44 6.02 2.06
CA ILE A 101 -3.50 6.92 3.22
C ILE A 101 -4.32 8.17 2.89
N VAL A 102 -4.09 8.78 1.72
CA VAL A 102 -4.76 10.02 1.34
C VAL A 102 -6.25 9.78 1.09
N THR A 103 -6.62 8.73 0.35
CA THR A 103 -8.03 8.35 0.14
C THR A 103 -8.72 8.13 1.49
N ASN A 104 -8.16 7.29 2.38
CA ASN A 104 -8.76 7.01 3.68
C ASN A 104 -8.83 8.27 4.57
N SER A 105 -7.85 9.17 4.47
CA SER A 105 -7.87 10.43 5.24
C SER A 105 -8.98 11.38 4.79
N PHE A 106 -9.31 11.40 3.50
CA PHE A 106 -10.43 12.18 3.00
C PHE A 106 -11.77 11.52 3.28
N GLU A 107 -11.85 10.18 3.24
CA GLU A 107 -13.04 9.44 3.69
C GLU A 107 -13.41 9.85 5.13
N ILE A 108 -12.43 9.83 6.04
CA ILE A 108 -12.60 10.24 7.44
C ILE A 108 -12.91 11.75 7.56
N ALA A 109 -12.29 12.61 6.75
CA ALA A 109 -12.54 14.05 6.81
C ALA A 109 -13.96 14.43 6.34
N LEU A 110 -14.52 13.68 5.38
CA LEU A 110 -15.85 13.91 4.82
C LEU A 110 -16.96 13.34 5.70
N ASP A 111 -16.75 12.16 6.30
CA ASP A 111 -17.72 11.51 7.18
C ASP A 111 -17.05 10.97 8.44
N ARG A 112 -17.13 11.75 9.53
CA ARG A 112 -16.48 11.43 10.81
C ARG A 112 -17.30 10.42 11.61
N GLY A 113 -16.77 9.22 11.79
CA GLY A 113 -17.32 8.17 12.63
C GLY A 113 -16.63 8.02 13.99
N ASP A 114 -17.34 7.41 14.95
CA ASP A 114 -16.86 7.19 16.33
C ASP A 114 -15.59 6.34 16.43
N ARG A 115 -15.25 5.57 15.39
CA ARG A 115 -14.14 4.59 15.40
C ARG A 115 -13.02 4.90 14.39
N ASP A 116 -13.05 6.06 13.77
CA ASP A 116 -12.06 6.41 12.73
C ASP A 116 -10.64 6.58 13.28
N TYR A 117 -10.51 6.86 14.57
CA TYR A 117 -9.22 6.90 15.27
C TYR A 117 -8.44 5.57 15.19
N LEU A 118 -9.11 4.46 14.87
CA LEU A 118 -8.45 3.17 14.64
C LEU A 118 -7.58 3.18 13.37
N SER A 119 -7.92 3.98 12.37
CA SER A 119 -7.03 4.33 11.26
C SER A 119 -6.13 5.49 11.68
N PHE A 120 -5.21 5.25 12.60
CA PHE A 120 -4.42 6.30 13.25
C PHE A 120 -3.62 7.19 12.29
N VAL A 121 -3.12 6.65 11.17
CA VAL A 121 -2.36 7.43 10.18
C VAL A 121 -3.32 8.30 9.39
N ALA A 122 -4.36 7.70 8.83
CA ALA A 122 -5.34 8.43 8.03
C ALA A 122 -6.12 9.46 8.86
N PHE A 123 -6.46 9.13 10.10
CA PHE A 123 -7.09 10.04 11.07
C PHE A 123 -6.18 11.23 11.39
N GLY A 124 -4.88 10.97 11.61
CA GLY A 124 -3.89 12.04 11.80
C GLY A 124 -3.81 12.98 10.60
N VAL A 125 -3.81 12.43 9.39
CA VAL A 125 -3.80 13.21 8.13
C VAL A 125 -5.14 13.93 7.91
N ALA A 126 -6.28 13.33 8.26
CA ALA A 126 -7.60 13.96 8.19
C ALA A 126 -7.67 15.22 9.07
N ASN A 127 -7.11 15.17 10.28
CA ASN A 127 -7.04 16.34 11.14
C ASN A 127 -6.17 17.46 10.53
N LEU A 128 -5.15 17.13 9.74
CA LEU A 128 -4.38 18.14 9.01
C LEU A 128 -5.21 18.80 7.90
N TRP A 129 -6.05 18.03 7.20
CA TRP A 129 -7.00 18.57 6.22
C TRP A 129 -7.98 19.57 6.82
N ASP A 130 -8.48 19.29 8.03
CA ASP A 130 -9.34 20.22 8.75
C ASP A 130 -8.60 21.53 9.08
N THR A 131 -7.31 21.46 9.47
CA THR A 131 -6.54 22.66 9.80
C THR A 131 -6.30 23.59 8.61
N VAL A 132 -6.31 23.05 7.39
CA VAL A 132 -6.15 23.82 6.15
C VAL A 132 -7.49 24.14 5.48
N GLY A 133 -8.62 23.80 6.11
CA GLY A 133 -9.97 24.08 5.61
C GLY A 133 -10.34 23.27 4.37
N MET A 134 -9.83 22.04 4.24
CA MET A 134 -10.12 21.18 3.11
C MET A 134 -11.43 20.42 3.33
N GLU A 135 -12.55 20.99 2.87
CA GLU A 135 -13.91 20.48 3.12
C GLU A 135 -14.79 20.48 1.86
N GLY A 136 -15.94 19.80 1.95
CA GLY A 136 -16.98 19.76 0.92
C GLY A 136 -16.49 19.26 -0.44
N ALA A 137 -16.91 19.94 -1.51
CA ALA A 137 -16.65 19.50 -2.90
C ALA A 137 -15.15 19.37 -3.24
N ALA A 138 -14.28 20.16 -2.61
CA ALA A 138 -12.83 20.07 -2.85
C ALA A 138 -12.26 18.78 -2.25
N ALA A 139 -12.66 18.44 -1.03
CA ALA A 139 -12.27 17.20 -0.37
C ALA A 139 -12.83 15.96 -1.10
N GLU A 140 -14.08 16.00 -1.55
CA GLU A 140 -14.69 14.93 -2.36
C GLU A 140 -13.95 14.70 -3.70
N ALA A 141 -13.58 15.78 -4.39
CA ALA A 141 -12.83 15.69 -5.64
C ALA A 141 -11.44 15.06 -5.42
N LEU A 142 -10.75 15.44 -4.34
CA LEU A 142 -9.44 14.86 -3.99
C LEU A 142 -9.58 13.40 -3.57
N HIS A 143 -10.55 13.07 -2.72
CA HIS A 143 -10.88 11.69 -2.36
C HIS A 143 -11.02 10.82 -3.61
N THR A 144 -11.90 11.22 -4.51
CA THR A 144 -12.19 10.52 -5.76
C THR A 144 -10.94 10.38 -6.64
N THR A 145 -10.15 11.46 -6.75
CA THR A 145 -8.91 11.46 -7.55
C THR A 145 -7.89 10.48 -7.01
N PHE A 146 -7.67 10.46 -5.70
CA PHE A 146 -6.71 9.54 -5.07
C PHE A 146 -7.23 8.10 -5.07
N TRP A 147 -8.53 7.88 -4.94
CA TRP A 147 -9.16 6.57 -5.10
C TRP A 147 -8.88 5.99 -6.50
N TYR A 148 -9.13 6.76 -7.56
CA TYR A 148 -8.81 6.33 -8.93
C TYR A 148 -7.30 6.19 -9.17
N THR A 149 -6.49 7.05 -8.55
CA THR A 149 -5.03 6.95 -8.63
C THR A 149 -4.55 5.63 -8.03
N HIS A 150 -5.06 5.23 -6.86
CA HIS A 150 -4.74 3.95 -6.25
C HIS A 150 -5.09 2.80 -7.21
N LEU A 151 -6.29 2.82 -7.78
CA LEU A 151 -6.76 1.78 -8.71
C LEU A 151 -5.87 1.69 -9.96
N ILE A 152 -5.55 2.83 -10.59
CA ILE A 152 -4.70 2.88 -11.80
C ILE A 152 -3.29 2.40 -11.49
N VAL A 153 -2.69 2.85 -10.38
CA VAL A 153 -1.35 2.42 -9.96
C VAL A 153 -1.34 0.93 -9.67
N PHE A 154 -2.38 0.40 -9.02
CA PHE A 154 -2.51 -1.03 -8.75
C PHE A 154 -2.59 -1.85 -10.04
N LEU A 155 -3.47 -1.46 -10.97
CA LEU A 155 -3.61 -2.14 -12.26
C LEU A 155 -2.32 -2.06 -13.08
N THR A 156 -1.64 -0.92 -13.06
CA THR A 156 -0.33 -0.75 -13.70
C THR A 156 0.70 -1.69 -13.08
N PHE A 157 0.76 -1.77 -11.76
CA PHE A 157 1.63 -2.68 -11.04
C PHE A 157 1.33 -4.15 -11.39
N LEU A 158 0.06 -4.53 -11.44
CA LEU A 158 -0.40 -5.87 -11.79
C LEU A 158 -0.02 -6.27 -13.22
N CYS A 159 -0.18 -5.36 -14.19
CA CYS A 159 0.24 -5.57 -15.57
C CYS A 159 1.77 -5.59 -15.73
N PHE A 160 2.51 -4.87 -14.88
CA PHE A 160 3.97 -4.81 -14.92
C PHE A 160 4.64 -6.02 -14.24
N LEU A 161 3.97 -6.66 -13.26
CA LEU A 161 4.46 -7.82 -12.53
C LEU A 161 5.09 -8.93 -13.41
N PRO A 162 4.42 -9.46 -14.46
CA PRO A 162 4.95 -10.58 -15.25
C PRO A 162 6.20 -10.24 -16.05
N PHE A 163 6.40 -8.97 -16.43
CA PHE A 163 7.53 -8.53 -17.23
C PHE A 163 8.74 -8.12 -16.38
N SER A 164 8.55 -7.97 -15.07
CA SER A 164 9.58 -7.49 -14.16
C SER A 164 10.32 -8.62 -13.44
N LYS A 165 11.43 -8.28 -12.77
CA LYS A 165 12.13 -9.19 -11.84
C LYS A 165 11.26 -9.63 -10.65
N HIS A 166 10.08 -9.02 -10.43
CA HIS A 166 9.14 -9.38 -9.38
C HIS A 166 8.18 -10.51 -9.78
N SER A 167 8.27 -11.03 -11.00
CA SER A 167 7.53 -12.22 -11.45
C SER A 167 7.73 -13.44 -10.53
N HIS A 168 8.83 -13.48 -9.76
CA HIS A 168 9.07 -14.53 -8.76
C HIS A 168 7.97 -14.65 -7.71
N VAL A 169 7.25 -13.56 -7.37
CA VAL A 169 6.14 -13.61 -6.41
C VAL A 169 5.01 -14.49 -6.91
N LEU A 170 4.73 -14.48 -8.21
CA LEU A 170 3.69 -15.30 -8.82
C LEU A 170 4.13 -16.77 -8.94
N SER A 171 5.38 -17.02 -9.29
CA SER A 171 5.88 -18.37 -9.55
C SER A 171 6.26 -19.15 -8.28
N ILE A 172 6.66 -18.48 -7.19
CA ILE A 172 7.02 -19.14 -5.92
C ILE A 172 5.86 -19.93 -5.34
N PHE A 173 4.63 -19.42 -5.42
CA PHE A 173 3.44 -20.11 -4.91
C PHE A 173 3.27 -21.49 -5.56
N PHE A 174 3.30 -21.55 -6.89
CA PHE A 174 3.19 -22.80 -7.64
C PHE A 174 4.39 -23.71 -7.40
N ASN A 175 5.60 -23.15 -7.32
CA ASN A 175 6.83 -23.91 -7.17
C ASN A 175 6.91 -24.61 -5.80
N VAL A 176 6.49 -23.95 -4.72
CA VAL A 176 6.44 -24.57 -3.37
C VAL A 176 5.35 -25.64 -3.31
N PHE A 177 4.18 -25.39 -3.88
CA PHE A 177 3.08 -26.36 -3.88
C PHE A 177 3.40 -27.63 -4.69
N ALA A 178 4.10 -27.48 -5.82
CA ALA A 178 4.47 -28.59 -6.69
C ALA A 178 5.78 -29.30 -6.28
N ARG A 179 6.49 -28.80 -5.25
CA ARG A 179 7.75 -29.39 -4.80
C ARG A 179 7.48 -30.66 -3.98
N THR A 180 8.02 -31.78 -4.42
CA THR A 180 8.03 -33.02 -3.64
C THR A 180 9.03 -32.93 -2.49
N LEU A 181 8.65 -33.49 -1.34
CA LEU A 181 9.52 -33.62 -0.17
C LEU A 181 10.55 -34.73 -0.44
N GLN A 182 11.64 -34.36 -1.10
CA GLN A 182 12.88 -35.15 -1.15
C GLN A 182 13.95 -34.40 -0.36
#